data_AF-A0A952YW01-F1
#
_entry.id   AF-A0A952YW01-F1
#
_cell.length_a   1.000
_cell.length_b   1.000
_cell.length_c   1.000
_cell.angle_alpha   90.00
_cell.angle_beta   90.00
_cell.angle_gamma   90.00
#
_symmetry.space_group_name_H-M   'P 1'
#
loop_
_entity.id
_entity.type
_entity.pdbx_description
1 polymer ?
#
loop_
_entity_poly.entity_id
_entity_poly.type
_entity_poly.pdbx_seq_one_letter_code
_entity_poly.pdbx_strand_id
1 'polypeptide(L)'
;MPPTIHARVATGAIWMVLFKFVERSLGLVSTLILVRLLSPADFGVVAMAISVIAMAELLTAFGFDTALIQDQNATPAHYHTAWTFGVLFGAAVTVVIVLAAPHVAAYYREPASSGSCMRWRWAR
;
A
#
# COMPACT_ATOMS: atom_id res chain seq x y z
N MET A 1 -38.47 -0.34 -21.91
CA MET A 1 -37.19 -0.59 -22.60
C MET A 1 -36.16 -0.96 -21.54
N PRO A 2 -35.60 -2.19 -21.55
CA PRO A 2 -34.53 -2.55 -20.63
C PRO A 2 -33.34 -1.59 -20.84
N PRO A 3 -32.65 -1.14 -19.78
CA PRO A 3 -31.54 -0.22 -19.91
C PRO A 3 -30.46 -0.84 -20.80
N THR A 4 -29.99 -0.06 -21.78
CA THR A 4 -28.96 -0.46 -22.75
C THR A 4 -27.68 -0.84 -22.00
N ILE A 5 -26.95 -1.85 -22.51
CA ILE A 5 -25.73 -2.39 -21.88
C ILE A 5 -24.71 -1.27 -21.62
N HIS A 6 -24.67 -0.25 -22.48
CA HIS A 6 -23.88 0.97 -22.31
C HIS A 6 -24.18 1.73 -21.01
N ALA A 7 -25.45 1.85 -20.62
CA ALA A 7 -25.82 2.53 -19.38
C ALA A 7 -25.37 1.75 -18.14
N ARG A 8 -25.47 0.41 -18.14
CA ARG A 8 -24.99 -0.42 -17.02
C ARG A 8 -23.46 -0.43 -16.89
N VAL A 9 -22.75 -0.50 -18.01
CA VAL A 9 -21.29 -0.40 -18.05
C VAL A 9 -20.84 0.98 -17.57
N ALA A 10 -21.51 2.05 -18.00
CA ALA A 10 -21.22 3.41 -17.56
C ALA A 10 -21.44 3.60 -16.05
N THR A 11 -22.57 3.13 -15.50
CA THR A 11 -22.83 3.21 -14.06
C THR A 11 -21.82 2.41 -13.24
N GLY A 12 -21.41 1.23 -13.71
CA GLY A 12 -20.37 0.42 -13.07
C GLY A 12 -19.00 1.10 -13.10
N ALA A 13 -18.60 1.67 -14.24
CA ALA A 13 -17.36 2.42 -14.38
C ALA A 13 -17.33 3.67 -13.49
N ILE A 14 -18.44 4.43 -13.43
CA ILE A 14 -18.59 5.60 -12.55
C ILE A 14 -18.41 5.18 -11.09
N TRP A 15 -18.98 4.05 -10.68
CA TRP A 15 -18.80 3.52 -9.33
C TRP A 15 -17.32 3.18 -9.05
N MET A 16 -16.64 2.47 -9.95
CA MET A 16 -15.21 2.16 -9.77
C MET A 16 -14.34 3.42 -9.66
N VAL A 17 -14.61 4.43 -10.49
CA VAL A 17 -13.89 5.71 -10.44
C VAL A 17 -14.15 6.44 -9.12
N LEU A 18 -15.40 6.48 -8.67
CA LEU A 18 -15.78 7.12 -7.40
C LEU A 18 -15.08 6.45 -6.22
N PHE A 19 -15.08 5.12 -6.16
CA PHE A 19 -14.36 4.38 -5.11
C PHE A 19 -12.86 4.69 -5.11
N LYS A 20 -12.21 4.64 -6.28
CA LYS A 20 -10.78 4.97 -6.39
C LYS A 20 -10.50 6.42 -6.01
N PHE A 21 -11.39 7.34 -6.34
CA PHE A 21 -11.26 8.75 -5.99
C PHE A 21 -11.36 8.97 -4.47
N VAL A 22 -12.30 8.30 -3.81
CA VAL A 22 -12.46 8.34 -2.34
C VAL A 22 -11.22 7.78 -1.64
N GLU A 23 -10.72 6.64 -2.09
CA GLU A 23 -9.52 6.01 -1.53
C GLU A 23 -8.29 6.92 -1.65
N ARG A 24 -8.07 7.53 -2.83
CA ARG A 24 -6.98 8.48 -3.05
C ARG A 24 -7.11 9.74 -2.20
N SER A 25 -8.33 10.27 -2.07
CA SER A 25 -8.61 11.45 -1.25
C SER A 25 -8.34 11.17 0.23
N LEU A 26 -8.75 10.00 0.73
CA LEU A 26 -8.46 9.56 2.10
C LEU A 26 -6.95 9.43 2.36
N GLY A 27 -6.19 8.84 1.44
CA GLY A 27 -4.74 8.74 1.56
C GLY A 27 -4.06 10.11 1.64
N LEU A 28 -4.53 11.08 0.85
CA LEU A 28 -3.99 12.44 0.83
C LEU A 28 -4.32 13.20 2.13
N VAL A 29 -5.55 13.06 2.63
CA VAL A 29 -5.96 13.63 3.93
C VAL A 29 -5.16 13.00 5.07
N SER A 30 -4.97 11.68 5.07
CA SER A 30 -4.15 10.97 6.07
C SER A 30 -2.71 11.49 6.10
N THR A 31 -2.12 11.70 4.92
CA THR A 31 -0.76 12.26 4.80
C THR A 31 -0.69 13.69 5.36
N LEU A 32 -1.67 14.55 5.06
CA LEU A 32 -1.75 15.91 5.60
C LEU A 32 -1.91 15.94 7.12
N ILE A 33 -2.70 15.02 7.68
CA ILE A 33 -2.86 14.88 9.13
C ILE A 33 -1.53 14.46 9.76
N LEU A 34 -0.83 13.48 9.16
CA LEU A 34 0.49 13.04 9.62
C LEU A 34 1.49 14.20 9.67
N VAL A 35 1.54 15.04 8.63
CA VAL A 35 2.44 16.22 8.60
C VAL A 35 2.14 17.19 9.74
N ARG A 36 0.88 17.33 10.16
CA ARG A 36 0.53 18.21 11.28
C ARG A 36 0.75 17.59 12.65
N LEU A 37 0.67 16.27 12.76
CA LEU A 37 0.72 15.56 14.05
C LEU A 37 2.13 15.05 14.39
N LEU A 38 2.94 14.72 13.39
CA LEU A 38 4.30 14.19 13.56
C LEU A 38 5.32 15.32 13.50
N SER A 39 6.34 15.23 14.37
CA SER A 39 7.51 16.11 14.25
C SER A 39 8.21 15.85 12.91
N PRO A 40 8.82 16.86 12.26
CA PRO A 40 9.48 16.71 10.96
C PRO A 40 10.60 15.64 10.93
N ALA A 41 11.06 15.15 12.09
CA ALA A 41 12.07 14.10 12.19
C ALA A 41 11.56 12.69 11.81
N ASP A 42 10.30 12.38 12.08
CA ASP A 42 9.75 11.02 11.88
C ASP A 42 9.14 10.81 10.48
N PHE A 43 8.95 11.90 9.73
CA PHE A 43 8.33 11.87 8.40
C PHE A 43 9.17 11.12 7.37
N GLY A 44 10.50 11.20 7.46
CA GLY A 44 11.41 10.52 6.54
C GLY A 44 11.32 8.99 6.60
N VAL A 45 11.19 8.44 7.82
CA VAL A 45 11.06 6.98 8.02
C VAL A 45 9.72 6.48 7.46
N VAL A 46 8.64 7.22 7.72
CA VAL A 46 7.30 6.89 7.22
C VAL A 46 7.23 6.96 5.69
N ALA A 47 7.82 7.98 5.07
CA ALA A 47 7.86 8.10 3.61
C ALA A 47 8.62 6.94 2.93
N MET A 48 9.72 6.47 3.53
CA MET A 48 10.43 5.29 3.03
C MET A 48 9.60 4.01 3.20
N ALA A 49 8.95 3.83 4.34
CA ALA A 49 8.05 2.69 4.57
C ALA A 49 6.90 2.65 3.56
N ILE A 50 6.23 3.78 3.33
CA ILE A 50 5.15 3.90 2.32
C ILE A 50 5.68 3.58 0.92
N SER A 51 6.90 4.00 0.58
CA SER A 51 7.50 3.70 -0.72
C SER A 51 7.76 2.21 -0.92
N VAL A 52 8.24 1.51 0.12
CA VAL A 52 8.42 0.05 0.11
C VAL A 52 7.08 -0.66 0.00
N ILE A 53 6.05 -0.21 0.73
CA ILE A 53 4.69 -0.75 0.65
C ILE A 53 4.14 -0.57 -0.76
N ALA A 54 4.27 0.61 -1.37
CA ALA A 54 3.81 0.87 -2.73
C ALA A 54 4.52 -0.03 -3.76
N MET A 55 5.82 -0.28 -3.59
CA MET A 55 6.55 -1.24 -4.43
C MET A 55 6.03 -2.66 -4.25
N ALA A 56 5.77 -3.08 -3.01
CA ALA A 56 5.20 -4.38 -2.70
C ALA A 56 3.80 -4.55 -3.31
N GLU A 57 2.95 -3.53 -3.24
CA GLU A 57 1.64 -3.49 -3.88
C GLU A 57 1.76 -3.73 -5.38
N LEU A 58 2.67 -3.03 -6.07
CA LEU A 58 2.91 -3.22 -7.51
C LEU A 58 3.38 -4.64 -7.84
N LEU A 59 4.22 -5.24 -7.00
CA LEU A 59 4.65 -6.63 -7.17
C LEU A 59 3.50 -7.59 -6.95
N THR A 60 2.62 -7.35 -5.97
CA THR A 60 1.48 -8.23 -5.66
C THR A 60 0.30 -8.05 -6.61
N ALA A 61 0.21 -6.92 -7.32
CA ALA A 61 -0.84 -6.63 -8.29
C ALA A 61 -0.70 -7.44 -9.60
N PHE A 62 -0.16 -8.66 -9.53
CA PHE A 62 -0.09 -9.57 -10.65
C PHE A 62 -1.47 -9.67 -11.30
N GLY A 63 -1.52 -9.33 -12.58
CA GLY A 63 -2.74 -9.26 -13.40
C GLY A 63 -3.44 -10.60 -13.64
N PHE A 64 -3.31 -11.56 -12.73
CA PHE A 64 -4.12 -12.78 -12.69
C PHE A 64 -5.61 -12.44 -12.56
N ASP A 65 -5.97 -11.41 -11.78
CA ASP A 65 -7.36 -10.97 -11.68
C ASP A 65 -7.89 -10.49 -13.05
N THR A 66 -7.12 -9.68 -13.77
CA THR A 66 -7.50 -9.17 -15.10
C THR A 66 -7.46 -10.25 -16.19
N ALA A 67 -6.49 -11.16 -16.16
CA ALA A 67 -6.40 -12.29 -17.09
C ALA A 67 -7.54 -13.28 -16.90
N LEU A 68 -7.95 -13.52 -15.66
CA LEU A 68 -9.05 -14.43 -15.32
C LEU A 68 -10.42 -13.83 -15.63
N ILE A 69 -10.58 -12.50 -15.53
CA ILE A 69 -11.80 -11.78 -15.96
C ILE A 69 -11.98 -11.83 -17.49
N GLN A 70 -10.89 -11.94 -18.27
CA GLN A 70 -10.96 -12.05 -19.73
C GLN A 70 -11.17 -13.49 -20.25
N ASP A 71 -10.96 -14.51 -19.43
CA ASP A 71 -11.11 -15.90 -19.84
C ASP A 71 -12.58 -16.35 -19.75
N GLN A 72 -13.22 -16.52 -20.91
CA GLN A 72 -14.62 -16.95 -21.02
C GLN A 72 -14.83 -18.45 -20.71
N ASN A 73 -13.75 -19.24 -20.56
CA ASN A 73 -13.78 -20.66 -20.21
C ASN A 73 -13.24 -20.95 -18.80
N ALA A 74 -13.20 -19.94 -17.92
CA ALA A 74 -12.69 -20.09 -16.57
C ALA A 74 -13.53 -21.09 -15.75
N THR A 75 -12.98 -22.29 -15.52
CA THR A 75 -13.53 -23.27 -14.57
C THR A 75 -13.25 -22.84 -13.12
N PRO A 76 -14.08 -23.28 -12.13
CA PRO A 76 -13.89 -22.94 -10.71
C PRO A 76 -12.49 -23.25 -10.17
N ALA A 77 -11.83 -24.28 -10.72
CA ALA A 77 -10.46 -24.64 -10.36
C ALA A 77 -9.45 -23.51 -10.63
N HIS A 78 -9.59 -22.77 -11.74
CA HIS A 78 -8.68 -21.66 -12.08
C HIS A 78 -8.82 -20.48 -11.11
N TYR A 79 -10.02 -20.20 -10.61
CA TYR A 79 -10.25 -19.20 -9.56
C TYR A 79 -9.56 -19.58 -8.25
N HIS A 80 -9.69 -20.84 -7.82
CA HIS A 80 -9.02 -21.30 -6.59
C HIS A 80 -7.50 -21.28 -6.72
N THR A 81 -6.95 -21.65 -7.89
CA THR A 81 -5.51 -21.59 -8.13
C THR A 81 -4.99 -20.15 -8.16
N ALA A 82 -5.67 -19.24 -8.86
CA ALA A 82 -5.28 -17.83 -8.91
C ALA A 82 -5.33 -17.18 -7.53
N TRP A 83 -6.39 -17.43 -6.75
CA TRP A 83 -6.52 -16.93 -5.38
C TRP A 83 -5.43 -17.49 -4.46
N THR A 84 -5.18 -18.80 -4.51
CA THR A 84 -4.15 -19.43 -3.67
C THR A 84 -2.75 -18.93 -4.03
N PHE A 85 -2.47 -18.73 -5.32
CA PHE A 85 -1.19 -18.17 -5.78
C PHE A 85 -1.03 -16.71 -5.36
N GLY A 86 -2.08 -15.89 -5.47
CA GLY A 86 -2.08 -14.51 -5.01
C GLY A 86 -1.84 -14.40 -3.49
N VAL A 87 -2.52 -15.22 -2.70
CA VAL A 87 -2.32 -15.28 -1.24
C VAL A 87 -0.91 -15.77 -0.90
N LEU A 88 -0.42 -16.82 -1.56
CA LEU A 88 0.92 -17.36 -1.32
C LEU A 88 2.01 -16.34 -1.70
N PHE A 89 1.86 -15.67 -2.84
CA PHE A 89 2.80 -14.65 -3.29
C PHE A 89 2.79 -13.44 -2.37
N GLY A 90 1.60 -12.93 -2.00
CA GLY A 90 1.46 -11.85 -1.02
C GLY A 90 2.09 -12.20 0.32
N ALA A 91 1.84 -13.41 0.83
CA ALA A 91 2.47 -13.91 2.05
C ALA A 91 4.01 -13.97 1.93
N ALA A 92 4.53 -14.43 0.79
CA ALA A 92 5.97 -14.46 0.54
C ALA A 92 6.59 -13.05 0.55
N VAL A 93 5.94 -12.08 -0.10
CA VAL A 93 6.39 -10.67 -0.08
C VAL A 93 6.35 -10.10 1.35
N THR A 94 5.27 -10.36 2.11
CA THR A 94 5.18 -9.94 3.52
C THR A 94 6.31 -10.52 4.36
N VAL A 95 6.61 -11.82 4.22
CA VAL A 95 7.72 -12.47 4.93
C VAL A 95 9.05 -11.81 4.60
N VAL A 96 9.32 -11.53 3.32
CA VAL A 96 10.56 -10.84 2.91
C VAL A 96 10.66 -9.45 3.55
N ILE A 97 9.57 -8.67 3.56
CA ILE A 97 9.56 -7.34 4.17
C ILE A 97 9.79 -7.42 5.69
N VAL A 98 9.15 -8.37 6.38
CA VAL A 98 9.31 -8.55 7.83
C VAL A 98 10.75 -8.96 8.18
N LEU A 99 11.38 -9.82 7.38
CA LEU A 99 12.78 -10.19 7.55
C LEU A 99 13.73 -9.03 7.23
N ALA A 100 13.37 -8.15 6.30
CA ALA A 100 14.15 -6.95 5.98
C ALA A 100 13.97 -5.82 7.04
N ALA A 101 12.83 -5.76 7.73
CA ALA A 101 12.52 -4.73 8.73
C ALA A 101 13.58 -4.54 9.83
N PRO A 102 14.13 -5.58 10.49
CA PRO A 102 15.18 -5.39 11.50
C PRO A 102 16.47 -4.79 10.92
N HIS A 103 16.82 -5.11 9.67
CA HIS A 103 17.99 -4.53 9.00
C HIS A 103 17.80 -3.03 8.72
N VAL A 104 16.62 -2.64 8.26
CA VAL A 104 16.27 -1.23 8.04
C VAL A 104 16.20 -0.49 9.37
N ALA A 105 15.63 -1.10 10.41
CA ALA A 105 15.57 -0.51 11.75
C ALA A 105 16.97 -0.32 12.36
N ALA A 106 17.91 -1.23 12.10
CA ALA A 106 19.31 -1.07 12.52
C ALA A 106 19.98 0.12 11.81
N TYR A 107 19.78 0.27 10.50
CA TYR A 107 20.32 1.37 9.70
C TYR A 107 19.84 2.76 10.18
N TYR A 108 18.58 2.85 10.63
CA TYR A 108 18.02 4.08 11.22
C TYR A 108 18.39 4.31 12.69
N ARG A 109 18.80 3.26 13.42
CA ARG A 109 19.16 3.34 14.85
C ARG A 109 20.61 3.77 15.09
N GLU A 110 21.44 3.90 14.07
CA GLU A 110 22.80 4.46 14.17
C GLU A 110 22.78 6.00 14.02
N PRO A 111 23.59 6.77 14.78
CA PRO A 111 23.10 7.49 15.95
C PRO A 111 22.98 9.01 15.70
N ALA A 112 21.76 9.52 15.55
CA ALA A 112 21.48 10.95 15.75
C ALA A 112 21.31 11.33 17.25
N SER A 113 21.64 10.44 18.19
CA SER A 113 21.46 10.69 19.63
C SER A 113 22.55 10.09 20.52
N SER A 114 23.82 10.14 20.11
CA SER A 114 24.92 10.10 21.08
C SER A 114 25.08 11.48 21.74
N GLY A 115 24.54 11.67 22.94
CA GLY A 115 25.13 12.58 23.94
C GLY A 115 24.76 14.07 24.03
N SER A 116 23.94 14.67 23.14
CA SER A 116 23.78 16.16 23.16
C SER A 116 22.44 16.72 23.67
N CYS A 117 21.36 15.94 23.75
CA CYS A 117 20.03 16.50 24.06
C CYS A 117 19.73 16.69 25.57
N MET A 118 20.45 16.02 26.48
CA MET A 118 20.27 16.22 27.92
C MET A 118 20.94 17.52 28.43
N ARG A 119 21.89 18.10 27.66
CA ARG A 119 22.70 19.26 28.10
C ARG A 119 22.10 20.62 27.71
N TRP A 120 21.21 20.68 26.71
CA TRP A 120 20.73 21.95 26.17
C TRP A 120 19.40 22.45 26.73
N ARG A 121 18.73 21.69 27.61
CA ARG A 121 17.52 22.14 28.32
C ARG A 121 17.82 22.87 29.65
N TRP A 122 19.10 23.11 29.96
CA TRP A 122 19.58 23.83 31.17
C TRP A 122 20.40 25.08 30.87
N ALA A 123 20.49 25.53 29.61
CA ALA A 123 21.23 26.72 29.23
C ALA A 123 20.46 27.63 28.26
N ARG A 124 19.17 27.87 28.56
CA ARG A 124 18.48 29.17 28.47
C ARG A 124 16.98 29.00 28.64
#